data_AF-A0A1M2VKB8-F1
#
_entry.id   AF-A0A1M2VKB8-F1
#
_cell.length_a   1.000
_cell.length_b   1.000
_cell.length_c   1.000
_cell.angle_alpha   90.00
_cell.angle_beta   90.00
_cell.angle_gamma   90.00
#
_symmetry.space_group_name_H-M   'P 1'
#
loop_
_entity.id
_entity.type
_entity.pdbx_description
1 polymer ?
#
loop_
_entity_poly.entity_id
_entity_poly.type
_entity_poly.pdbx_seq_one_letter_code
_entity_poly.pdbx_strand_id
1 'polypeptide(L)'
;MHRLNPFHRLLRWNPELGFWQRRSMIDLGYVMHTGHQGNKCPKNSCKPRRMVVVHANGVLTIPVLFCKCRRPARESQEAGGDPRSEEPTAADSTSGHEEALQLIDVGLYPASWDAPQTAFTQDALRALILMSLQGNVSAQDYYTFLKRRTNNVAPESIPV
;
A
#
# COMPACT_ATOMS: atom_id res chain seq x y z
N MET A 1 10.96 -18.67 0.88
CA MET A 1 10.06 -18.65 -0.30
C MET A 1 8.66 -18.04 -0.05
N HIS A 2 8.33 -17.45 1.12
CA HIS A 2 7.09 -16.65 1.28
C HIS A 2 7.34 -15.14 1.49
N ARG A 3 8.53 -14.75 1.98
CA ARG A 3 8.95 -13.35 2.19
C ARG A 3 8.87 -12.44 0.96
N LEU A 4 8.93 -13.00 -0.24
CA LEU A 4 8.96 -12.26 -1.52
C LEU A 4 7.58 -12.15 -2.19
N ASN A 5 6.54 -12.78 -1.62
CA ASN A 5 5.19 -12.72 -2.18
C ASN A 5 4.17 -12.44 -1.05
N PRO A 6 4.16 -11.20 -0.52
CA PRO A 6 3.26 -10.81 0.57
C PRO A 6 1.78 -10.90 0.20
N PHE A 7 1.47 -11.01 -1.10
CA PHE A 7 0.12 -11.15 -1.64
C PHE A 7 -0.25 -12.60 -2.02
N HIS A 8 0.61 -13.57 -1.68
CA HIS A 8 0.32 -15.00 -1.82
C HIS A 8 -0.75 -15.41 -0.79
N ARG A 9 -1.73 -16.20 -1.24
CA ARG A 9 -2.85 -16.64 -0.40
C ARG A 9 -2.57 -18.02 0.14
N LEU A 10 -2.50 -18.13 1.46
CA LEU A 10 -2.35 -19.41 2.14
C LEU A 10 -3.74 -20.02 2.34
N LEU A 11 -3.86 -21.32 2.14
CA LEU A 11 -5.04 -22.08 2.52
C LEU A 11 -4.69 -22.86 3.78
N ARG A 12 -5.48 -22.67 4.84
CA ARG A 12 -5.39 -23.43 6.08
C ARG A 12 -6.69 -24.21 6.24
N TRP A 13 -6.59 -25.52 6.40
CA TRP A 13 -7.76 -26.35 6.73
C TRP A 13 -8.27 -25.91 8.11
N ASN A 14 -9.56 -25.56 8.19
CA ASN A 14 -10.23 -25.27 9.45
C ASN A 14 -11.04 -26.51 9.88
N PRO A 15 -10.58 -27.28 10.89
CA PRO A 15 -11.24 -28.52 11.29
C PRO A 15 -12.61 -28.29 11.95
N GLU A 16 -12.84 -27.12 12.55
CA GLU A 16 -14.12 -26.78 13.21
C GLU A 16 -15.21 -26.46 12.20
N LEU A 17 -14.84 -25.82 11.09
CA LEU A 17 -15.78 -25.41 10.05
C LEU A 17 -15.83 -26.39 8.86
N GLY A 18 -14.92 -27.37 8.80
CA GLY A 18 -14.90 -28.40 7.75
C GLY A 18 -14.56 -27.88 6.35
N PHE A 19 -13.91 -26.72 6.22
CA PHE A 19 -13.49 -26.19 4.93
C PHE A 19 -12.12 -25.51 4.97
N TRP A 20 -11.50 -25.34 3.79
CA TRP A 20 -10.25 -24.60 3.63
C TRP A 20 -10.48 -23.10 3.80
N GLN A 21 -9.93 -22.52 4.86
CA GLN A 21 -9.99 -21.09 5.11
C GLN A 21 -8.79 -20.39 4.44
N ARG A 22 -9.07 -19.32 3.71
CA ARG A 22 -8.03 -18.42 3.18
C ARG A 22 -7.41 -17.64 4.34
N ARG A 23 -6.10 -17.69 4.48
CA ARG A 23 -5.29 -16.86 5.37
C ARG A 23 -4.40 -15.96 4.53
N SER A 24 -4.27 -14.72 4.96
CA SER A 24 -3.33 -13.77 4.39
C SER A 24 -2.06 -13.73 5.25
N MET A 25 -0.96 -13.22 4.70
CA MET A 25 0.28 -13.03 5.48
C MET A 25 0.07 -12.04 6.66
N ILE A 26 -0.92 -11.15 6.53
CA ILE A 26 -1.32 -10.21 7.59
C ILE A 26 -1.80 -10.95 8.84
N ASP A 27 -2.53 -12.06 8.67
CA ASP A 27 -3.05 -12.88 9.78
C ASP A 27 -1.92 -13.57 10.57
N LEU A 28 -0.71 -13.57 10.02
CA LEU A 28 0.50 -14.10 10.65
C LEU A 28 1.37 -12.99 11.29
N GLY A 29 0.84 -11.77 11.41
CA GLY A 29 1.54 -10.64 12.02
C GLY A 29 2.49 -9.89 11.08
N TYR A 30 2.34 -10.06 9.76
CA TYR A 30 3.17 -9.34 8.79
C TYR A 30 2.87 -7.84 8.79
N VAL A 31 3.93 -7.05 8.90
CA VAL A 31 3.92 -5.59 8.74
C VAL A 31 4.84 -5.25 7.58
N MET A 32 4.33 -4.44 6.65
CA MET A 32 5.11 -3.93 5.54
C MET A 32 5.89 -2.71 6.00
N HIS A 33 7.21 -2.80 6.01
CA HIS A 33 8.08 -1.66 6.28
C HIS A 33 8.50 -1.01 4.97
N THR A 34 8.31 0.30 4.84
CA THR A 34 8.87 1.04 3.71
C THR A 34 10.31 1.46 4.05
N GLY A 35 11.18 1.49 3.05
CA GLY A 35 12.61 1.75 3.26
C GLY A 35 13.35 0.62 4.02
N HIS A 36 14.63 0.84 4.32
CA HIS A 36 15.50 -0.12 5.03
C HIS A 36 15.45 -1.57 4.52
N GLN A 37 15.28 -1.77 3.20
CA GLN A 37 15.15 -3.10 2.57
C GLN A 37 14.03 -3.96 3.20
N GLY A 38 12.95 -3.32 3.67
CA GLY A 38 11.83 -4.00 4.32
C GLY A 38 12.06 -4.33 5.80
N ASN A 39 13.16 -3.88 6.40
CA ASN A 39 13.40 -4.01 7.84
C ASN A 39 12.70 -2.91 8.62
N LYS A 40 12.42 -3.19 9.90
CA LYS A 40 11.86 -2.20 10.83
C LYS A 40 12.77 -0.97 10.91
N CYS A 41 12.20 0.21 10.66
CA CYS A 41 12.93 1.46 10.77
C CYS A 41 13.37 1.70 12.23
N PRO A 42 14.66 1.93 12.50
CA PRO A 42 15.16 2.17 13.86
C PRO A 42 14.67 3.52 14.42
N LYS A 43 14.39 4.50 13.55
CA LYS A 43 13.91 5.83 13.92
C LYS A 43 12.39 5.95 13.97
N ASN A 44 11.64 4.90 13.60
CA ASN A 44 10.19 4.91 13.67
C ASN A 44 9.66 3.77 14.55
N SER A 45 9.24 4.12 15.75
CA SER A 45 8.57 3.23 16.72
C SER A 45 7.05 3.40 16.73
N CYS A 46 6.48 4.21 15.83
CA CYS A 46 5.03 4.44 15.77
C CYS A 46 4.26 3.17 15.38
N LYS A 47 2.94 3.18 15.61
CA LYS A 47 2.03 2.12 15.19
C LYS A 47 1.95 2.10 13.65
N PRO A 48 1.95 0.91 13.01
CA PRO A 48 1.69 0.80 11.58
C PRO A 48 0.31 1.32 11.20
N ARG A 49 0.20 1.98 10.04
CA ARG A 49 -1.07 2.43 9.45
C ARG A 49 -1.68 1.30 8.65
N ARG A 50 -2.98 1.06 8.82
CA ARG A 50 -3.70 0.10 7.96
C ARG A 50 -3.94 0.74 6.59
N MET A 51 -3.52 0.06 5.54
CA MET A 51 -3.67 0.52 4.17
C MET A 51 -4.30 -0.57 3.30
N VAL A 52 -5.12 -0.17 2.34
CA VAL A 52 -5.70 -1.07 1.35
C VAL A 52 -4.71 -1.22 0.20
N VAL A 53 -4.28 -2.44 -0.07
CA VAL A 53 -3.42 -2.76 -1.20
C VAL A 53 -4.20 -3.59 -2.21
N VAL A 54 -4.31 -3.05 -3.43
CA VAL A 54 -4.96 -3.70 -4.57
C VAL A 54 -3.89 -4.44 -5.37
N HIS A 55 -3.95 -5.77 -5.34
CA HIS A 55 -3.10 -6.66 -6.11
C HIS A 55 -3.88 -7.34 -7.22
N ALA A 56 -3.20 -7.82 -8.28
CA ALA A 56 -3.83 -8.69 -9.27
C ALA A 56 -4.52 -9.86 -8.58
N ASN A 57 -3.84 -10.45 -7.58
CA ASN A 57 -4.33 -11.22 -6.41
C ASN A 57 -5.78 -11.03 -5.99
N GLY A 58 -6.18 -9.78 -5.82
CA GLY A 58 -7.31 -9.33 -5.02
C GLY A 58 -6.90 -8.19 -4.07
N VAL A 59 -7.77 -7.84 -3.14
CA VAL A 59 -7.65 -6.66 -2.26
C VAL A 59 -7.31 -7.10 -0.84
N LEU A 60 -6.32 -6.47 -0.22
CA LEU A 60 -5.81 -6.83 1.11
C LEU A 60 -5.58 -5.58 1.95
N THR A 61 -5.96 -5.60 3.22
CA THR A 61 -5.64 -4.51 4.16
C THR A 61 -4.39 -4.86 4.94
N ILE A 62 -3.26 -4.22 4.63
CA ILE A 62 -1.95 -4.49 5.22
C ILE A 62 -1.54 -3.37 6.18
N PRO A 63 -0.99 -3.67 7.37
CA PRO A 63 -0.34 -2.66 8.20
C PRO A 63 1.01 -2.24 7.58
N VAL A 64 1.15 -0.95 7.28
CA VAL A 64 2.34 -0.33 6.69
C VAL A 64 3.01 0.59 7.71
N LEU A 65 4.32 0.45 7.86
CA LEU A 65 5.13 1.34 8.70
C LEU A 65 6.08 2.14 7.81
N PHE A 66 5.86 3.46 7.78
CA PHE A 66 6.66 4.38 6.98
C PHE A 66 8.05 4.63 7.58
N CYS A 67 9.05 4.86 6.76
CA CYS A 67 10.38 5.23 7.20
C CYS A 67 10.44 6.71 7.59
N LYS A 68 11.09 7.03 8.72
CA LYS A 68 11.39 8.41 9.14
C LYS A 68 12.88 8.79 8.99
N CYS A 69 13.66 7.95 8.33
CA CYS A 69 15.09 8.20 8.09
C CYS A 69 15.34 8.97 6.79
N ARG A 70 14.37 8.96 5.86
CA ARG A 70 14.43 9.74 4.63
C ARG A 70 14.30 11.20 5.05
N ARG A 71 15.28 12.02 4.67
CA ARG A 71 15.21 13.47 4.83
C ARG A 71 14.74 14.03 3.49
N PRO A 72 13.90 15.08 3.47
CA PRO A 72 13.67 15.83 2.25
C PRO A 72 15.02 16.33 1.74
N ALA A 73 15.26 16.16 0.44
CA ALA A 73 16.48 16.64 -0.21
C ALA A 73 16.44 18.17 -0.29
N ARG A 74 16.71 18.85 0.83
CA ARG A 74 17.19 20.25 0.95
C ARG A 74 17.30 20.65 2.41
N GLU A 75 18.45 20.33 3.00
CA GLU A 75 19.12 21.22 3.95
C GLU A 75 20.63 20.95 3.87
N SER A 76 21.19 21.20 2.68
CA SER A 76 22.59 21.57 2.55
C SER A 76 22.61 23.09 2.52
N GLN A 77 23.20 23.68 3.55
CA GLN A 77 23.54 25.07 3.69
C GLN A 77 23.99 25.70 2.35
N GLU A 78 23.22 26.65 1.84
CA GLU A 78 23.79 27.83 1.19
C GLU A 78 23.26 29.04 1.95
N ALA A 79 24.17 29.67 2.69
CA ALA A 79 23.96 30.97 3.29
C ALA A 79 23.90 32.02 2.16
N GLY A 80 22.75 32.66 2.01
CA GLY A 80 22.52 33.72 1.03
C GLY A 80 21.04 34.10 1.04
N GLY A 81 20.59 34.74 2.12
CA GLY A 81 19.20 35.11 2.30
C GLY A 81 18.74 36.27 1.42
N ASP A 82 17.48 36.23 1.03
CA ASP A 82 16.70 37.40 0.63
C ASP A 82 15.45 37.46 1.54
N PRO A 83 15.32 38.49 2.42
CA PRO A 83 14.30 38.50 3.47
C PRO A 83 13.11 39.33 3.02
N ARG A 84 12.17 38.77 2.22
CA ARG A 84 10.84 39.38 2.04
C ARG A 84 9.79 38.55 1.27
N SER A 85 9.41 37.40 1.85
CA SER A 85 8.04 36.89 1.79
C SER A 85 7.92 35.70 2.74
N GLU A 86 7.76 36.00 4.03
CA GLU A 86 7.23 35.04 4.99
C GLU A 86 5.73 34.86 4.69
N GLU A 87 5.39 33.79 3.98
CA GLU A 87 4.08 33.16 4.14
C GLU A 87 4.28 31.84 4.91
N PRO A 88 4.00 31.82 6.22
CA PRO A 88 3.91 30.58 6.97
C PRO A 88 2.48 30.04 6.85
N THR A 89 2.29 28.83 6.31
CA THR A 89 1.27 27.81 6.70
C THR A 89 1.15 26.69 5.65
N ALA A 90 2.06 25.71 5.64
CA ALA A 90 1.84 24.42 4.96
C ALA A 90 2.72 23.28 5.54
N ALA A 91 2.97 23.28 6.85
CA ALA A 91 3.83 22.27 7.49
C ALA A 91 3.21 20.85 7.55
N ASP A 92 1.91 20.71 7.24
CA ASP A 92 1.19 19.44 7.33
C ASP A 92 1.05 18.69 5.98
N SER A 93 1.11 19.38 4.83
CA SER A 93 0.87 18.77 3.51
C SER A 93 2.10 18.05 2.91
N THR A 94 3.31 18.37 3.37
CA THR A 94 4.55 17.75 2.86
C THR A 94 4.74 16.30 3.34
N SER A 95 4.11 15.95 4.46
CA SER A 95 4.27 14.62 5.09
C SER A 95 3.69 13.50 4.23
N GLY A 96 2.52 13.71 3.64
CA GLY A 96 1.86 12.73 2.78
C GLY A 96 2.63 12.44 1.50
N HIS A 97 3.19 13.48 0.88
CA HIS A 97 3.92 13.33 -0.37
C HIS A 97 5.18 12.47 -0.19
N GLU A 98 5.88 12.60 0.94
CA GLU A 98 7.03 11.76 1.25
C GLU A 98 6.63 10.29 1.45
N GLU A 99 5.51 10.03 2.10
CA GLU A 99 4.96 8.69 2.28
C GLU A 99 4.55 8.06 0.94
N ALA A 100 3.92 8.85 0.06
CA ALA A 100 3.57 8.44 -1.29
C ALA A 100 4.81 8.02 -2.10
N LEU A 101 5.90 8.79 -2.01
CA LEU A 101 7.17 8.43 -2.63
C LEU A 101 7.77 7.14 -2.05
N GLN A 102 7.67 6.93 -0.74
CA GLN A 102 8.15 5.69 -0.12
C GLN A 102 7.36 4.46 -0.55
N LEU A 103 6.07 4.61 -0.89
CA LEU A 103 5.28 3.53 -1.48
C LEU A 103 5.78 3.20 -2.88
N ILE A 104 6.08 4.22 -3.68
CA ILE A 104 6.60 4.04 -5.04
C ILE A 104 7.97 3.34 -5.00
N ASP A 105 8.83 3.70 -4.03
CA ASP A 105 10.13 3.05 -3.82
C ASP A 105 10.00 1.55 -3.53
N VAL A 106 8.86 1.08 -2.99
CA VAL A 106 8.56 -0.35 -2.77
C VAL A 106 7.69 -0.98 -3.86
N GLY A 107 7.42 -0.25 -4.97
CA GLY A 107 6.62 -0.73 -6.09
C GLY A 107 5.10 -0.67 -5.87
N LEU A 108 4.64 0.13 -4.91
CA LEU A 108 3.24 0.42 -4.65
C LEU A 108 2.88 1.83 -5.12
N TYR A 109 1.84 1.94 -5.93
CA TYR A 109 1.36 3.20 -6.49
C TYR A 109 0.22 3.74 -5.63
N PRO A 110 0.38 4.87 -4.93
CA PRO A 110 -0.66 5.41 -4.07
C PRO A 110 -1.86 5.91 -4.88
N ALA A 111 -3.06 5.82 -4.30
CA ALA A 111 -4.28 6.40 -4.86
C ALA A 111 -4.35 7.93 -4.66
N SER A 112 -3.70 8.44 -3.62
CA SER A 112 -3.68 9.86 -3.22
C SER A 112 -2.27 10.25 -2.76
N TRP A 113 -1.90 11.51 -3.00
CA TRP A 113 -0.56 12.03 -2.65
C TRP A 113 -0.51 12.67 -1.26
N ASP A 114 -1.62 13.23 -0.78
CA ASP A 114 -1.64 13.97 0.51
C ASP A 114 -1.82 13.05 1.72
N ALA A 115 -2.53 11.94 1.55
CA ALA A 115 -2.79 10.97 2.61
C ALA A 115 -3.05 9.58 2.00
N PRO A 116 -2.00 8.82 1.66
CA PRO A 116 -2.18 7.53 1.00
C PRO A 116 -2.81 6.53 1.98
N GLN A 117 -4.07 6.19 1.73
CA GLN A 117 -4.79 5.09 2.42
C GLN A 117 -4.86 3.82 1.56
N THR A 118 -4.89 4.01 0.24
CA THR A 118 -4.99 2.93 -0.75
C THR A 118 -3.80 2.99 -1.69
N ALA A 119 -3.26 1.82 -2.05
CA ALA A 119 -2.18 1.68 -3.01
C ALA A 119 -2.40 0.50 -3.95
N PHE A 120 -1.88 0.59 -5.16
CA PHE A 120 -2.00 -0.40 -6.23
C PHE A 120 -0.64 -1.01 -6.51
N THR A 121 -0.60 -2.32 -6.71
CA THR A 121 0.61 -2.99 -7.21
C THR A 121 0.74 -2.79 -8.71
N GLN A 122 1.98 -2.84 -9.23
CA GLN A 122 2.22 -2.81 -10.67
C GLN A 122 1.47 -3.92 -11.41
N ASP A 123 1.40 -5.12 -10.83
CA ASP A 123 0.70 -6.26 -11.43
C ASP A 123 -0.81 -6.02 -11.52
N ALA A 124 -1.42 -5.36 -10.52
CA ALA A 124 -2.83 -4.98 -10.58
C ALA A 124 -3.10 -4.01 -11.73
N LEU A 125 -2.23 -3.01 -11.92
CA LEU A 125 -2.36 -2.01 -12.99
C LEU A 125 -2.15 -2.63 -14.37
N ARG A 126 -1.16 -3.50 -14.53
CA ARG A 126 -0.93 -4.23 -15.79
C ARG A 126 -2.12 -5.12 -16.15
N ALA A 127 -2.66 -5.85 -15.18
CA ALA A 127 -3.82 -6.71 -15.39
C ALA A 127 -5.08 -5.90 -15.76
N LEU A 128 -5.27 -4.71 -15.19
CA LEU A 128 -6.35 -3.80 -15.61
C LEU A 128 -6.21 -3.41 -17.09
N ILE A 129 -5.01 -3.00 -17.52
CA ILE A 129 -4.75 -2.62 -18.91
C ILE A 129 -5.05 -3.79 -19.86
N LEU A 130 -4.56 -4.99 -19.55
CA LEU A 130 -4.80 -6.18 -20.37
C LEU A 130 -6.29 -6.54 -20.46
N MET A 131 -7.02 -6.48 -19.34
CA MET A 131 -8.46 -6.75 -19.33
C MET A 131 -9.27 -5.69 -20.07
N SER A 132 -8.86 -4.42 -19.97
CA SER A 132 -9.48 -3.32 -20.69
C SER A 132 -9.27 -3.49 -22.21
N LEU A 133 -8.06 -3.85 -22.64
CA LEU A 133 -7.74 -4.07 -24.06
C LEU A 133 -8.44 -5.30 -24.65
N GLN A 134 -8.48 -6.43 -23.93
CA GLN A 134 -9.02 -7.68 -24.47
C GLN A 134 -10.55 -7.76 -24.37
N GLY A 135 -11.15 -7.22 -23.30
CA GLY A 135 -12.56 -7.42 -22.98
C GLY A 135 -13.36 -6.14 -22.80
N ASN A 136 -12.77 -4.96 -23.06
CA ASN A 136 -13.39 -3.65 -22.77
C ASN A 136 -13.92 -3.54 -21.33
N VAL A 137 -13.21 -4.18 -20.39
CA VAL A 137 -13.62 -4.20 -18.98
C VAL A 137 -13.32 -2.85 -18.36
N SER A 138 -14.31 -2.27 -17.69
CA SER A 138 -14.13 -1.01 -16.96
C SER A 138 -13.27 -1.23 -15.72
N ALA A 139 -12.65 -0.16 -15.20
CA ALA A 139 -11.90 -0.23 -13.95
C ALA A 139 -12.77 -0.70 -12.77
N GLN A 140 -14.05 -0.33 -12.76
CA GLN A 140 -15.00 -0.72 -11.73
C GLN A 140 -15.33 -2.21 -11.79
N ASP A 141 -15.53 -2.77 -12.99
CA ASP A 141 -15.79 -4.19 -13.18
C ASP A 141 -14.57 -5.02 -12.81
N TYR A 142 -13.37 -4.55 -13.17
CA TYR A 142 -12.13 -5.19 -12.74
C TYR A 142 -11.98 -5.17 -11.22
N TYR A 143 -12.26 -4.04 -10.56
CA TYR A 143 -12.23 -3.95 -9.11
C TYR A 143 -13.28 -4.86 -8.45
N THR A 144 -14.49 -4.95 -9.03
CA THR A 144 -15.53 -5.89 -8.58
C THR A 144 -15.09 -7.34 -8.73
N PHE A 145 -14.41 -7.66 -9.83
CA PHE A 145 -13.77 -8.96 -10.02
C PHE A 145 -12.72 -9.23 -8.93
N LEU A 146 -11.86 -8.26 -8.61
CA LEU A 146 -10.88 -8.39 -7.52
C LEU A 146 -11.54 -8.57 -6.14
N LYS A 147 -12.67 -7.90 -5.89
CA LYS A 147 -13.47 -8.10 -4.67
C LYS A 147 -13.96 -9.55 -4.57
N ARG A 148 -14.69 -10.04 -5.58
CA ARG A 148 -15.19 -11.43 -5.61
C ARG A 148 -14.06 -12.46 -5.53
N ARG A 149 -12.95 -12.18 -6.20
CA ARG A 149 -11.76 -13.02 -6.15
C ARG A 149 -11.18 -13.10 -4.73
N THR A 150 -11.28 -12.03 -3.94
CA THR A 150 -10.85 -12.00 -2.54
C THR A 150 -11.82 -12.72 -1.63
N ASN A 151 -13.08 -12.33 -1.66
CA ASN A 151 -14.16 -13.00 -0.96
C ASN A 151 -15.37 -13.10 -1.90
N ASN A 152 -15.64 -14.30 -2.41
CA ASN A 152 -16.75 -14.51 -3.34
C ASN A 152 -18.09 -14.62 -2.61
N VAL A 153 -18.07 -14.96 -1.32
CA VAL A 153 -19.29 -15.15 -0.52
C VAL A 153 -19.87 -13.81 -0.09
N ALA A 154 -19.01 -12.88 0.33
CA ALA A 154 -19.41 -11.54 0.75
C ALA A 154 -18.45 -10.48 0.17
N PRO A 155 -18.59 -10.12 -1.11
CA PRO A 155 -17.69 -9.15 -1.76
C PRO A 155 -17.79 -7.73 -1.18
N GLU A 156 -18.93 -7.39 -0.55
CA GLU A 156 -19.15 -6.09 0.10
C GLU A 156 -18.37 -5.90 1.40
N SER A 157 -17.84 -6.98 1.98
CA SER A 157 -17.00 -6.91 3.19
C SER A 157 -15.60 -6.31 2.93
N ILE A 158 -15.27 -6.06 1.66
CA ILE A 158 -13.94 -5.61 1.25
C ILE A 158 -13.94 -4.08 1.17
N PRO A 159 -12.98 -3.41 1.86
CA PRO A 159 -12.94 -1.95 1.92
C PRO A 159 -12.70 -1.32 0.55
N VAL A 160 -13.33 -0.16 0.35
CA VAL A 160 -13.19 0.74 -0.81
C VAL A 160 -12.02 1.68 -0.58
#